data_AF-A0A939AYS2-F1
#
_entry.id   AF-A0A939AYS2-F1
#
_cell.length_a   1.000
_cell.length_b   1.000
_cell.length_c   1.000
_cell.angle_alpha   90.00
_cell.angle_beta   90.00
_cell.angle_gamma   90.00
#
_symmetry.space_group_name_H-M   'P 1'
#
loop_
_entity.id
_entity.type
_entity.pdbx_description
1 polymer ?
#
loop_
_entity_poly.entity_id
_entity_poly.type
_entity_poly.pdbx_seq_one_letter_code
_entity_poly.pdbx_strand_id
1 'polypeptide(L)' 'MAIAQIKNLQRRLGVLEQEAVEEVSRACGHELWQSLGFDALDSVEDADRRARANYYYGQLQVVRELKDALG' A
#
# COMPACT_ATOMS: atom_id res chain seq x y z
N MET A 1 -0.34 5.30 24.87
CA MET A 1 0.77 5.92 24.11
C MET A 1 0.74 7.42 24.30
N ALA A 2 1.89 8.09 24.36
CA ALA A 2 1.93 9.55 24.41
C ALA A 2 1.46 10.13 23.06
N ILE A 3 0.77 11.28 23.06
CA ILE A 3 0.24 11.94 21.85
C ILE A 3 1.34 12.15 20.78
N ALA A 4 2.56 12.48 21.22
CA ALA A 4 3.70 12.64 20.32
C ALA A 4 4.08 11.34 19.58
N GLN A 5 3.94 10.18 20.23
CA GLN A 5 4.23 8.88 19.62
C GLN A 5 3.20 8.53 18.55
N ILE A 6 1.91 8.82 18.80
CA ILE A 6 0.83 8.60 17.83
C ILE A 6 1.07 9.45 16.59
N LYS A 7 1.33 10.75 16.75
CA LYS A 7 1.63 11.66 15.62
C LYS A 7 2.85 11.21 14.82
N ASN A 8 3.90 10.74 15.50
CA ASN A 8 5.09 10.24 14.84
C ASN A 8 4.82 8.93 14.07
N LEU A 9 3.99 8.05 14.63
CA LEU A 9 3.56 6.82 13.96
C LEU A 9 2.70 7.12 12.74
N GLN A 10 1.68 7.99 12.85
CA GLN A 10 0.86 8.44 11.71
C GLN A 10 1.72 9.00 10.57
N ARG A 11 2.76 9.79 10.89
CA ARG A 11 3.70 10.30 9.87
C ARG A 11 4.43 9.17 9.14
N ARG A 12 4.96 8.19 9.88
CA ARG A 12 5.67 7.04 9.28
C ARG A 12 4.73 6.17 8.45
N LEU A 13 3.51 5.93 8.92
CA LEU A 13 2.48 5.23 8.16
C LEU A 13 2.13 5.97 6.87
N GLY A 14 2.05 7.30 6.88
CA GLY A 14 1.85 8.09 5.65
C GLY A 14 2.97 7.93 4.62
N VAL A 15 4.23 7.83 5.07
CA VAL A 15 5.37 7.56 4.17
C VAL A 15 5.27 6.15 3.57
N LEU A 16 4.98 5.14 4.40
CA LEU A 16 4.82 3.75 3.93
C LEU A 16 3.64 3.59 2.97
N GLU A 17 2.54 4.29 3.23
CA GLU A 17 1.38 4.31 2.33
C GLU A 17 1.76 4.85 0.95
N GLN A 18 2.46 6.00 0.92
CA GLN A 18 2.90 6.62 -0.33
C GLN A 18 3.84 5.68 -1.12
N GLU A 19 4.83 5.10 -0.45
CA GLU A 19 5.77 4.17 -1.08
C GLU A 19 5.03 2.94 -1.65
N ALA A 20 4.10 2.36 -0.89
CA ALA A 20 3.33 1.23 -1.35
C ALA A 20 2.43 1.57 -2.56
N VAL A 21 1.79 2.75 -2.57
CA VAL A 21 1.01 3.24 -3.72
C VAL A 21 1.91 3.38 -4.96
N GLU A 22 3.08 3.99 -4.81
CA GLU A 22 4.02 4.20 -5.92
C GLU A 22 4.52 2.87 -6.49
N GLU A 23 4.88 1.91 -5.64
CA GLU A 23 5.37 0.61 -6.07
C GLU A 23 4.28 -0.28 -6.68
N VAL A 24 3.05 -0.27 -6.16
CA VAL A 24 1.92 -0.99 -6.78
C VAL A 24 1.59 -0.38 -8.15
N SER A 25 1.54 0.95 -8.27
CA SER A 25 1.34 1.63 -9.56
C SER A 25 2.45 1.30 -10.56
N ARG A 26 3.70 1.27 -10.12
CA ARG A 26 4.85 0.90 -10.97
C ARG A 26 4.78 -0.56 -11.42
N ALA A 27 4.42 -1.48 -10.51
CA ALA A 27 4.32 -2.90 -10.81
C ALA A 27 3.17 -3.22 -11.77
N CYS A 28 2.01 -2.57 -11.59
CA CYS A 28 0.87 -2.70 -12.49
C CYS A 28 1.04 -1.94 -13.81
N GLY A 29 1.88 -0.89 -13.84
CA GLY A 29 2.06 -0.03 -15.00
C GLY A 29 0.91 0.95 -15.28
N HIS A 30 -0.08 1.01 -14.39
CA HIS A 30 -1.24 1.90 -14.44
C HIS A 30 -1.84 2.08 -13.05
N GLU A 31 -2.76 3.04 -12.87
CA GLU A 31 -3.39 3.31 -11.57
C GLU A 31 -4.75 2.62 -11.35
N LEU A 32 -5.24 1.83 -12.33
CA LEU A 32 -6.55 1.15 -12.24
C LEU A 32 -6.69 0.23 -11.02
N TRP A 33 -5.58 -0.27 -10.47
CA TRP A 33 -5.57 -1.08 -9.25
C TRP A 33 -6.20 -0.38 -8.04
N GLN A 34 -6.23 0.96 -8.02
CA GLN A 34 -6.86 1.71 -6.93
C GLN A 34 -8.39 1.49 -6.91
N SER A 35 -9.00 1.24 -8.07
CA SER A 35 -10.43 0.95 -8.19
C SER A 35 -10.74 -0.55 -8.23
N LEU A 36 -9.88 -1.33 -8.88
CA LEU A 36 -10.09 -2.76 -9.10
C LEU A 36 -9.52 -3.65 -7.98
N GLY A 37 -8.64 -3.11 -7.13
CA GLY A 37 -7.99 -3.86 -6.07
C GLY A 37 -7.20 -5.05 -6.59
N PHE A 38 -7.36 -6.20 -5.92
CA PHE A 38 -6.62 -7.43 -6.21
C PHE A 38 -6.77 -7.94 -7.65
N ASP A 39 -7.94 -7.73 -8.27
CA ASP A 39 -8.18 -8.18 -9.66
C ASP A 39 -7.21 -7.53 -10.66
N ALA A 40 -6.81 -6.27 -10.43
CA ALA A 40 -5.79 -5.63 -11.25
C ALA A 40 -4.41 -6.26 -11.08
N LEU A 41 -4.07 -6.72 -9.88
CA LEU A 41 -2.78 -7.33 -9.58
C LEU A 41 -2.67 -8.73 -10.21
N ASP A 42 -3.75 -9.50 -10.19
CA ASP A 42 -3.81 -10.82 -10.82
C ASP A 42 -3.67 -10.74 -12.35
N SER A 43 -4.11 -9.63 -12.95
CA SER A 43 -3.94 -9.39 -14.39
C SER A 43 -2.50 -9.11 -14.83
N VAL A 44 -1.56 -8.89 -13.88
CA VAL A 44 -0.15 -8.68 -14.18
C VAL A 44 0.49 -9.99 -14.65
N GLU A 45 0.89 -10.05 -15.92
CA GLU A 45 1.46 -11.24 -16.56
C GLU A 45 2.87 -11.59 -16.03
N ASP A 46 3.71 -10.57 -15.85
CA ASP A 46 5.08 -10.73 -15.35
C ASP A 46 5.06 -11.13 -13.88
N ALA A 47 5.58 -12.32 -13.58
CA ALA A 47 5.52 -12.91 -12.24
C ALA A 47 6.27 -12.09 -11.18
N ASP A 48 7.38 -11.46 -11.52
CA ASP A 48 8.18 -10.66 -10.59
C ASP A 48 7.50 -9.31 -10.29
N ARG A 49 6.84 -8.72 -11.30
CA ARG A 49 6.00 -7.54 -11.11
C ARG A 49 4.78 -7.88 -10.28
N ARG A 50 4.08 -8.99 -10.56
CA ARG A 50 2.92 -9.44 -9.79
C ARG A 50 3.29 -9.71 -8.33
N ALA A 51 4.41 -10.40 -8.08
CA ALA A 51 4.91 -10.64 -6.73
C ALA A 51 5.18 -9.33 -5.97
N ARG A 52 5.81 -8.35 -6.62
CA ARG A 52 6.01 -7.00 -6.04
C ARG A 52 4.69 -6.29 -5.77
N ALA A 53 3.76 -6.30 -6.73
CA ALA A 53 2.45 -5.67 -6.57
C ALA A 53 1.71 -6.28 -5.37
N ASN A 54 1.67 -7.60 -5.25
CA ASN A 54 1.04 -8.31 -4.13
C ASN A 54 1.70 -7.96 -2.79
N TYR A 55 3.04 -7.90 -2.74
CA TYR A 55 3.76 -7.53 -1.53
C TYR A 55 3.38 -6.11 -1.07
N TYR A 56 3.54 -5.11 -1.93
CA TYR A 56 3.26 -3.72 -1.56
C TYR A 56 1.78 -3.45 -1.34
N TYR A 57 0.89 -4.11 -2.08
CA TYR A 57 -0.55 -4.01 -1.84
C TYR A 57 -0.93 -4.60 -0.47
N GLY A 58 -0.33 -5.72 -0.07
CA GLY A 58 -0.49 -6.24 1.30
C GLY A 58 -0.01 -5.26 2.36
N GLN A 59 1.16 -4.65 2.18
CA GLN A 59 1.65 -3.60 3.09
C GLN A 59 0.70 -2.40 3.14
N LEU A 60 0.15 -2.00 2.00
CA LEU A 60 -0.81 -0.89 1.91
C LEU A 60 -2.09 -1.18 2.72
N GLN A 61 -2.62 -2.40 2.67
CA GLN A 61 -3.78 -2.78 3.48
C GLN A 61 -3.47 -2.70 4.97
N VAL A 62 -2.34 -3.25 5.41
CA VAL A 62 -1.90 -3.17 6.82
C VAL A 62 -1.74 -1.71 7.26
N VAL A 63 -1.12 -0.87 6.44
CA VAL A 63 -0.96 0.56 6.76
C VAL A 63 -2.32 1.25 6.90
N ARG A 64 -3.28 0.97 6.03
CA ARG A 64 -4.64 1.53 6.11
C ARG A 64 -5.36 1.08 7.37
N GLU A 65 -5.33 -0.22 7.68
CA GLU A 65 -5.90 -0.76 8.92
C GLU A 65 -5.28 -0.10 10.17
N LEU A 66 -3.96 0.11 10.17
CA LEU A 66 -3.27 0.79 11.28
C LEU A 66 -3.64 2.26 11.38
N LYS A 67 -3.78 2.97 10.26
CA LYS A 67 -4.24 4.37 10.25
C LYS A 67 -5.67 4.48 10.78
N ASP A 68 -6.57 3.61 10.33
CA ASP A 68 -7.96 3.58 10.79
C ASP A 68 -8.04 3.29 12.30
N ALA A 69 -7.20 2.40 12.82
CA ALA A 69 -7.12 2.10 14.25
C ALA A 69 -6.57 3.24 15.12
N LEU A 70 -5.78 4.16 14.54
CA LEU A 70 -5.19 5.30 15.25
C LEU A 70 -6.08 6.55 15.27
N GLY A 71 -7.10 6.61 14.39
CA GLY A 71 -7.91 7.81 14.16
C GLY A 71 -7.11 8.97 13.58
#